data_AF-A0A2R6JER4-F1
#
_entry.id   AF-A0A2R6JER4-F1
#
_cell.length_a   1.000
_cell.length_b   1.000
_cell.length_c   1.000
_cell.angle_alpha   90.00
_cell.angle_beta   90.00
_cell.angle_gamma   90.00
#
_symmetry.space_group_name_H-M   'P 1'
#
loop_
_entity.id
_entity.type
_entity.pdbx_description
1 polymer ?
#
loop_
_entity_poly.entity_id
_entity_poly.type
_entity_poly.pdbx_seq_one_letter_code
_entity_poly.pdbx_strand_id
1 'polypeptide(L)'
;MLSALLLAIVFISIAVSVSAFTNSTFAAAIGSFSFFILFQFAWQGLIFLIRYAINGFSFEDIPAETPDWVEVVTILNPQTGWTQADRWLVNRVADSREAQQTSADAFYLEPWFGFVVLGLWIVLPLVVGYLRFESADL
;
A
#
# COMPACT_ATOMS: atom_id res chain seq x y z
N MET A 1 -5.82 14.33 8.84
CA MET A 1 -6.10 15.03 7.54
C MET A 1 -4.87 15.06 6.61
N LEU A 2 -3.66 15.40 7.10
CA LEU A 2 -2.44 15.37 6.27
C LEU A 2 -2.16 14.00 5.65
N SER A 3 -2.28 12.92 6.43
CA SER A 3 -2.17 11.52 6.00
C SER A 3 -3.07 11.19 4.80
N ALA A 4 -4.32 11.66 4.80
CA ALA A 4 -5.27 11.42 3.72
C ALA A 4 -4.88 12.12 2.41
N LEU A 5 -4.24 13.30 2.49
CA LEU A 5 -3.69 13.97 1.30
C LEU A 5 -2.54 13.17 0.69
N LEU A 6 -1.67 12.56 1.50
CA LEU A 6 -0.62 11.68 0.99
C LEU A 6 -1.19 10.46 0.27
N LEU A 7 -2.26 9.86 0.83
CA LEU A 7 -2.95 8.76 0.16
C LEU A 7 -3.59 9.21 -1.16
N ALA A 8 -4.19 10.41 -1.20
CA ALA A 8 -4.71 10.98 -2.44
C ALA A 8 -3.58 11.16 -3.48
N ILE A 9 -2.41 11.66 -3.06
CA ILE A 9 -1.24 11.80 -3.94
C ILE A 9 -0.77 10.44 -4.46
N VAL A 10 -0.81 9.38 -3.65
CA VAL A 10 -0.53 8.00 -4.11
C VAL A 10 -1.49 7.57 -5.22
N PHE A 11 -2.80 7.79 -5.08
CA PHE A 11 -3.73 7.39 -6.15
C PHE A 11 -3.59 8.28 -7.39
N ILE A 12 -3.21 9.55 -7.22
CA ILE A 12 -2.89 10.45 -8.33
C ILE A 12 -1.62 9.97 -9.05
N SER A 13 -0.54 9.61 -8.35
CA SER A 13 0.68 9.10 -8.97
C SER A 13 0.43 7.82 -9.76
N ILE A 14 -0.38 6.91 -9.22
CA ILE A 14 -0.81 5.69 -9.91
C ILE A 14 -1.62 6.04 -11.16
N ALA A 15 -2.60 6.95 -11.06
CA ALA A 15 -3.42 7.33 -12.21
C ALA A 15 -2.61 7.99 -13.34
N VAL A 16 -1.65 8.85 -12.98
CA VAL A 16 -0.69 9.46 -13.92
C VAL A 16 0.21 8.41 -14.55
N SER A 17 0.68 7.43 -13.79
CA SER A 17 1.47 6.31 -14.35
C SER A 17 0.64 5.49 -15.32
N VAL A 18 -0.58 5.11 -14.96
CA VAL A 18 -1.47 4.27 -15.78
C VAL A 18 -1.81 4.97 -17.10
N SER A 19 -2.07 6.29 -17.06
CA SER A 19 -2.41 7.04 -18.26
C SER A 19 -1.32 6.99 -19.33
N ALA A 20 -0.04 6.93 -18.93
CA ALA A 20 1.11 6.79 -19.83
C ALA A 20 1.09 5.48 -20.67
N PHE A 21 0.35 4.46 -20.22
CA PHE A 21 0.26 3.16 -20.90
C PHE A 21 -1.06 2.95 -21.65
N THR A 22 -1.95 3.93 -21.65
CA THR A 22 -3.30 3.79 -22.22
C THR A 22 -3.56 4.82 -23.32
N ASN A 23 -4.20 4.39 -24.41
CA ASN A 23 -4.51 5.25 -25.56
C ASN A 23 -5.85 6.01 -25.41
N SER A 24 -6.59 5.82 -24.31
CA SER A 24 -7.87 6.51 -24.11
C SER A 24 -8.12 6.86 -22.64
N THR A 25 -8.81 7.98 -22.42
CA THR A 25 -9.18 8.47 -21.08
C THR A 25 -10.03 7.46 -20.31
N PHE A 26 -10.92 6.74 -20.99
CA PHE A 26 -11.76 5.72 -20.36
C PHE A 26 -10.94 4.51 -19.89
N ALA A 27 -9.98 4.04 -20.69
CA ALA A 27 -9.07 2.96 -20.29
C ALA A 27 -8.19 3.39 -19.12
N ALA A 28 -7.67 4.62 -19.12
CA ALA A 28 -6.92 5.19 -18.00
C ALA A 28 -7.74 5.21 -16.71
N ALA A 29 -9.01 5.65 -16.80
CA ALA A 29 -9.92 5.71 -15.66
C ALA A 29 -10.21 4.32 -15.08
N ILE A 30 -10.54 3.33 -15.93
CA ILE A 30 -10.75 1.95 -15.50
C ILE A 30 -9.49 1.40 -14.84
N GLY A 31 -8.33 1.55 -15.49
CA GLY A 31 -7.06 1.04 -14.97
C GLY A 31 -6.75 1.62 -13.59
N SER A 32 -6.90 2.94 -13.43
CA SER A 32 -6.69 3.62 -12.14
C SER A 32 -7.68 3.14 -11.06
N PHE A 33 -8.95 2.97 -11.42
CA PHE A 33 -9.97 2.46 -10.50
C PHE A 33 -9.71 1.00 -10.10
N SER A 34 -9.18 0.17 -11.01
CA SER A 34 -8.79 -1.21 -10.70
C SER A 34 -7.72 -1.28 -9.62
N PHE A 35 -6.79 -0.31 -9.54
CA PHE A 35 -5.84 -0.23 -8.42
C PHE A 35 -6.53 0.07 -7.09
N PHE A 36 -7.53 0.94 -7.08
CA PHE A 36 -8.34 1.16 -5.89
C PHE A 36 -9.02 -0.13 -5.45
N ILE A 37 -9.69 -0.85 -6.37
CA ILE A 37 -10.32 -2.14 -6.06
C ILE A 37 -9.31 -3.18 -5.58
N LEU A 38 -8.13 -3.22 -6.21
CA LEU A 38 -7.04 -4.11 -5.82
C LEU A 38 -6.67 -3.89 -4.35
N PHE A 39 -6.34 -2.66 -3.96
CA PHE A 39 -5.88 -2.39 -2.61
C PHE A 39 -7.00 -2.38 -1.57
N GLN A 40 -8.21 -1.97 -1.95
CA GLN A 40 -9.35 -1.88 -1.05
C GLN A 40 -9.95 -3.26 -0.74
N PHE A 41 -10.04 -4.14 -1.74
CA PHE A 41 -10.81 -5.39 -1.63
C PHE A 41 -9.99 -6.64 -1.96
N ALA A 42 -9.22 -6.62 -3.05
CA ALA A 42 -8.60 -7.86 -3.55
C ALA A 42 -7.31 -8.23 -2.82
N TRP A 43 -6.54 -7.27 -2.30
CA TRP A 43 -5.20 -7.47 -1.76
C TRP A 43 -5.16 -8.51 -0.64
N GLN A 44 -6.07 -8.40 0.33
CA GLN A 44 -6.18 -9.36 1.44
C GLN A 44 -6.59 -10.75 0.95
N GLY A 45 -7.49 -10.81 -0.03
CA GLY A 45 -7.86 -12.06 -0.70
C GLY A 45 -6.66 -12.70 -1.40
N LEU A 46 -5.83 -11.92 -2.09
CA LEU A 46 -4.63 -12.42 -2.76
C LEU A 46 -3.62 -12.99 -1.76
N ILE A 47 -3.33 -12.27 -0.67
CA ILE A 47 -2.45 -12.76 0.40
C ILE A 47 -2.98 -14.09 0.95
N PHE A 48 -4.28 -14.15 1.23
CA PHE A 48 -4.94 -15.36 1.71
C PHE A 48 -4.80 -16.53 0.71
N LEU A 49 -5.07 -16.29 -0.57
CA LEU A 49 -4.95 -17.31 -1.62
C LEU A 49 -3.51 -17.81 -1.78
N ILE A 50 -2.52 -16.91 -1.68
CA ILE A 50 -1.10 -17.29 -1.70
C ILE A 50 -0.78 -18.17 -0.50
N ARG A 51 -1.20 -17.79 0.72
CA ARG A 51 -1.03 -18.62 1.92
C ARG A 51 -1.67 -19.99 1.75
N TYR A 52 -2.91 -20.03 1.25
CA TYR A 52 -3.62 -21.28 1.01
C TYR A 52 -2.86 -22.18 0.01
N ALA A 53 -2.36 -21.62 -1.09
CA ALA A 53 -1.63 -22.37 -2.10
C ALA A 53 -0.28 -22.91 -1.59
N ILE A 54 0.52 -22.10 -0.89
CA ILE A 54 1.84 -22.54 -0.39
C ILE A 54 1.74 -23.55 0.75
N ASN A 55 0.62 -23.59 1.48
CA ASN A 55 0.31 -24.59 2.50
C ASN A 55 -0.50 -25.77 1.92
N GLY A 56 -0.34 -26.06 0.63
CA GLY A 56 -0.87 -27.29 0.03
C GLY A 56 -2.37 -27.29 -0.27
N PHE A 57 -3.01 -26.12 -0.38
CA PHE A 57 -4.47 -25.99 -0.57
C PHE A 57 -5.27 -26.65 0.55
N SER A 58 -4.76 -26.59 1.78
CA SER A 58 -5.39 -27.11 2.99
C SER A 58 -5.52 -25.99 4.02
N PHE A 59 -6.70 -25.84 4.62
CA PHE A 59 -6.91 -24.84 5.66
C PHE A 59 -6.32 -25.28 7.02
N GLU A 60 -6.17 -26.59 7.23
CA GLU A 60 -5.63 -27.17 8.47
C GLU A 60 -4.12 -26.96 8.57
N ASP A 61 -3.44 -26.93 7.43
CA ASP A 61 -1.98 -26.76 7.34
C ASP A 61 -1.54 -25.29 7.37
N ILE A 62 -2.48 -24.33 7.42
CA ILE A 62 -2.15 -22.90 7.53
C ILE A 62 -1.78 -22.60 8.99
N PRO A 63 -0.55 -22.14 9.27
CA PRO A 63 -0.15 -21.78 10.62
C PRO A 63 -1.07 -20.70 11.22
N ALA A 64 -1.42 -20.88 12.49
CA ALA A 64 -2.20 -19.90 13.26
C ALA A 64 -1.42 -18.60 13.48
N GLU A 65 -0.10 -18.73 13.67
CA GLU A 65 0.81 -17.58 13.71
C GLU A 65 0.95 -16.99 12.30
N THR A 66 0.92 -15.65 12.21
CA THR A 66 1.06 -14.96 10.94
C THR A 66 2.54 -14.89 10.56
N PRO A 67 2.97 -15.45 9.41
CA PRO A 67 4.37 -15.36 8.99
C PRO A 67 4.80 -13.93 8.66
N ASP A 68 6.05 -13.56 8.94
CA ASP A 68 6.60 -12.22 8.69
C ASP A 68 6.37 -11.69 7.27
N TRP A 69 6.49 -12.54 6.25
CA TRP A 69 6.27 -12.13 4.86
C TRP A 69 4.82 -11.67 4.61
N VAL A 70 3.85 -12.24 5.32
CA VAL A 70 2.43 -11.84 5.24
C VAL A 70 2.27 -10.44 5.81
N GLU A 71 2.96 -10.15 6.91
CA GLU A 71 2.96 -8.81 7.50
C GLU A 71 3.57 -7.79 6.55
N VAL A 72 4.75 -8.10 5.99
CA VAL A 72 5.43 -7.22 5.02
C VAL A 72 4.53 -6.93 3.81
N VAL A 73 3.93 -7.95 3.20
CA VAL A 73 3.04 -7.77 2.04
C VAL A 73 1.76 -7.02 2.43
N THR A 74 1.26 -7.20 3.65
CA THR A 74 0.11 -6.44 4.17
C THR A 74 0.42 -4.96 4.31
N ILE A 75 1.64 -4.63 4.76
CA ILE A 75 2.10 -3.25 4.97
C ILE A 75 2.37 -2.54 3.65
N LEU A 76 2.76 -3.27 2.60
CA LEU A 76 2.91 -2.72 1.25
C LEU A 76 1.60 -2.20 0.64
N ASN A 77 0.43 -2.50 1.23
CA ASN A 77 -0.82 -1.89 0.81
C ASN A 77 -0.85 -0.39 1.20
N PRO A 78 -1.07 0.55 0.26
CA PRO A 78 -1.09 1.99 0.55
C PRO A 78 -2.18 2.40 1.56
N GLN A 79 -3.30 1.65 1.64
CA GLN A 79 -4.34 1.88 2.67
C GLN A 79 -3.84 1.53 4.08
N THR A 80 -3.07 0.45 4.20
CA THR A 80 -2.42 0.07 5.46
C THR A 80 -1.38 1.12 5.86
N GLY A 81 -0.56 1.57 4.89
CA GLY A 81 0.42 2.63 5.09
C GLY A 81 -0.21 3.95 5.55
N TRP A 82 -1.34 4.35 4.96
CA TRP A 82 -2.12 5.51 5.41
C TRP A 82 -2.60 5.35 6.86
N THR A 83 -3.16 4.20 7.21
CA THR A 83 -3.65 3.94 8.57
C THR A 83 -2.53 4.00 9.61
N GLN A 84 -1.34 3.49 9.29
CA GLN A 84 -0.16 3.58 10.15
C GLN A 84 0.33 5.03 10.30
N ALA A 85 0.45 5.76 9.18
CA ALA A 85 0.86 7.16 9.19
C ALA A 85 -0.13 8.03 9.99
N ASP A 86 -1.43 7.76 9.88
CA ASP A 86 -2.47 8.46 10.64
C ASP A 86 -2.35 8.17 12.14
N ARG A 87 -2.17 6.90 12.53
CA ARG A 87 -1.88 6.52 13.93
C ARG A 87 -0.65 7.25 14.47
N TRP A 88 0.42 7.34 13.69
CA TRP A 88 1.63 8.07 14.09
C TRP A 88 1.33 9.55 14.36
N LEU A 89 0.59 10.22 13.47
CA LEU A 89 0.22 11.64 13.63
C LEU A 89 -0.69 11.87 14.84
N VAL A 90 -1.69 11.00 15.03
CA VAL A 90 -2.61 11.08 16.16
C VAL A 90 -1.86 10.91 17.48
N ASN A 91 -0.99 9.90 17.58
CA ASN A 91 -0.17 9.67 18.78
C ASN A 91 0.75 10.86 19.09
N ARG A 92 1.20 11.59 18.06
CA ARG A 92 2.06 12.76 18.23
C ARG A 92 1.32 13.98 18.79
N VAL A 93 0.03 14.10 18.50
CA VAL A 93 -0.82 15.22 18.93
C VAL A 93 -1.50 14.93 20.27
N ALA A 94 -1.76 13.67 20.59
CA ALA A 94 -2.56 13.26 21.74
C ALA A 94 -1.89 13.47 23.13
N ASP A 95 -0.65 13.95 23.21
CA ASP A 95 0.11 14.21 24.46
C ASP A 95 0.01 13.09 25.52
N SER A 96 -0.24 11.86 25.07
CA SER A 96 -0.56 10.74 25.95
C SER A 96 0.73 10.07 26.39
N ARG A 97 1.22 10.49 27.56
CA ARG A 97 2.19 9.73 28.37
C ARG A 97 1.71 8.32 28.76
N GLU A 98 0.44 8.01 28.45
CA GLU A 98 -0.22 6.72 28.61
C GLU A 98 -0.40 5.95 27.29
N ALA A 99 0.00 6.49 26.13
CA ALA A 99 0.16 5.66 24.94
C ALA A 99 1.36 4.77 25.20
N GLN A 100 1.10 3.64 25.86
CA GLN A 100 2.03 2.54 26.04
C GLN A 100 2.72 2.35 24.69
N GLN A 101 3.98 2.78 24.60
CA GLN A 101 4.85 2.47 23.49
C GLN A 101 5.13 0.98 23.60
N THR A 102 4.14 0.16 23.25
CA THR A 102 4.42 -1.22 22.86
C THR A 102 5.22 -1.08 21.58
N SER A 103 6.54 -1.03 21.73
CA SER A 103 7.47 -1.06 20.62
C SER A 103 7.09 -2.25 19.75
N ALA A 104 6.94 -2.03 18.46
CA ALA A 104 6.70 -3.15 17.57
C ALA A 104 7.99 -3.99 17.51
N ASP A 105 7.85 -5.31 17.48
CA ASP A 105 9.01 -6.21 17.43
C ASP A 105 9.86 -5.99 16.16
N ALA A 106 9.20 -5.57 15.06
CA ALA A 106 9.85 -5.22 13.81
C ALA A 106 9.69 -3.74 13.44
N PHE A 107 10.75 -3.12 12.92
CA PHE A 107 10.75 -1.69 12.56
C PHE A 107 9.72 -1.33 11.49
N TYR A 108 9.33 -2.27 10.61
CA TYR A 108 8.36 -2.03 9.54
C TYR A 108 6.90 -2.04 10.04
N LEU A 109 6.67 -2.53 11.27
CA LEU A 109 5.38 -2.50 11.95
C LEU A 109 5.15 -1.20 12.72
N GLU A 110 6.22 -0.42 12.94
CA GLU A 110 6.13 0.88 13.60
C GLU A 110 5.27 1.87 12.78
N PRO A 111 4.41 2.68 13.43
CA PRO A 111 3.47 3.57 12.71
C PRO A 111 4.12 4.54 11.72
N TRP A 112 5.37 4.98 11.96
CA TRP A 112 6.08 5.89 11.05
C TRP A 112 6.39 5.24 9.70
N PHE A 113 6.50 3.91 9.64
CA PHE A 113 6.84 3.19 8.41
C PHE A 113 5.76 3.36 7.34
N GLY A 114 4.52 3.66 7.73
CA GLY A 114 3.45 4.04 6.82
C GLY A 114 3.84 5.18 5.86
N PHE A 115 4.64 6.15 6.31
CA PHE A 115 5.14 7.21 5.44
C PHE A 115 6.12 6.72 4.38
N VAL A 116 6.94 5.72 4.71
CA VAL A 116 7.88 5.09 3.76
C VAL A 116 7.09 4.37 2.67
N VAL A 117 6.07 3.61 3.05
CA VAL A 117 5.19 2.91 2.10
C VAL A 117 4.49 3.90 1.17
N LEU A 118 3.90 4.97 1.71
CA LEU A 118 3.26 6.00 0.89
C LEU A 118 4.27 6.68 -0.04
N GLY A 119 5.46 7.02 0.45
CA GLY A 119 6.53 7.60 -0.37
C GLY A 119 6.95 6.69 -1.51
N LEU A 120 7.10 5.38 -1.25
CA LEU A 120 7.39 4.38 -2.27
C LEU A 120 6.31 4.34 -3.35
N TRP A 121 5.03 4.35 -2.97
CA TRP A 121 3.91 4.37 -3.92
C TRP A 121 3.70 5.70 -4.64
N ILE A 122 4.34 6.78 -4.19
CA ILE A 122 4.40 8.03 -4.96
C ILE A 122 5.53 7.93 -5.98
N VAL A 123 6.74 7.58 -5.52
CA VAL A 123 7.95 7.61 -6.34
C VAL A 123 7.90 6.55 -7.45
N LEU A 124 7.55 5.30 -7.14
CA LEU A 124 7.61 4.21 -8.12
C LEU A 124 6.69 4.46 -9.33
N PRO A 125 5.38 4.76 -9.17
CA PRO A 125 4.52 5.02 -10.33
C PRO A 125 4.94 6.26 -11.11
N LEU A 126 5.41 7.33 -10.45
CA LEU A 126 5.89 8.52 -11.14
C LEU A 126 7.12 8.23 -12.00
N VAL A 127 8.09 7.47 -11.48
CA VAL A 127 9.27 7.05 -12.24
C VAL A 127 8.86 6.18 -13.44
N VAL A 128 7.98 5.21 -13.24
CA VAL A 128 7.48 4.34 -14.32
C VAL A 128 6.75 5.14 -15.40
N GLY A 129 5.87 6.06 -15.01
CA GLY A 129 5.17 6.95 -15.93
C GLY A 129 6.14 7.86 -16.70
N TYR A 130 7.13 8.44 -16.01
CA TYR A 130 8.15 9.29 -16.62
C TYR A 130 8.95 8.56 -17.72
N LEU A 131 9.48 7.37 -17.41
CA LEU A 131 10.24 6.56 -18.37
C LEU A 131 9.40 6.16 -19.59
N ARG A 132 8.09 5.96 -19.40
CA ARG A 132 7.18 5.63 -20.49
C ARG A 132 6.90 6.83 -21.40
N PHE A 133 6.79 8.03 -20.84
CA PHE A 133 6.63 9.25 -21.64
C PHE A 133 7.91 9.59 -22.42
N GLU A 134 9.08 9.46 -21.79
CA GLU A 134 10.37 9.69 -22.46
C GLU A 134 10.59 8.77 -23.67
N SER A 135 10.15 7.51 -23.58
CA SER A 135 10.21 6.56 -24.70
C SER A 135 9.11 6.74 -25.76
N ALA A 136 8.04 7.49 -25.45
CA ALA A 136 6.95 7.77 -26.39
C ALA A 136 7.23 8.97 -27.30
N ASP A 137 8.04 9.91 -26.82
CA ASP A 137 8.31 11.22 -27.44
C ASP A 137 9.45 11.17 -28.50
N LEU A 138 9.56 10.05 -29.25
CA LEU A 138 10.49 9.93 -30.39
C LEU A 138 10.00 10.68 -31.63
#